data_AF-A0A939UAG6-F1
#
_entry.id   AF-A0A939UAG6-F1
#
_cell.length_a   1.000
_cell.length_b   1.000
_cell.length_c   1.000
_cell.angle_alpha   90.00
_cell.angle_beta   90.00
_cell.angle_gamma   90.00
#
_symmetry.space_group_name_H-M   'P 1'
#
loop_
_entity.id
_entity.type
_entity.pdbx_description
1 polymer ?
#
loop_
_entity_poly.entity_id
_entity_poly.type
_entity_poly.pdbx_seq_one_letter_code
_entity_poly.pdbx_strand_id
1 'polypeptide(L)'
;MSDSVFNNAPQIPLPKAKPQEQGASTNGLGISDEKYEEIIHKSLVTTGNNSRVKKVLEKLRAGEEVILAAIGGSVTEGAGPSDFHQGYAYQFKDLFIQKYAANTEKVKFVPAGIGGTPSAMGVVRYEKDVVAASGRDPDLLIIEFAVNDWLECTNTRGIEYIVRKALENGTAVIMLYAAATYTNQQGQISPVADFYELPQVSISDGLAGSGVNQEKDSKVYYSDYVHPTRYGHTYMAKCLMNLIDEIAAMDKDADYVLPAGYKNENAFKTFGSVFADTKEDGISIDAGSFDKKDEAIQGYSHGGKCFPENWSNSGNVPSTGSGTASPFTMSLNCKSLIMVYKNANNDSFGKAEVYVDGKLQKTYAGHEDGGWNNCMIVMLIDEAQSAPHTVQIKMAQGDEDKAFTILAFGYAR
;
A
#
# COMPACT_ATOMS: atom_id res chain seq x y z
N MET A 1 -67.32 -54.25 -26.40
CA MET A 1 -66.17 -53.91 -27.25
C MET A 1 -65.11 -53.36 -26.31
N SER A 2 -63.94 -53.98 -26.37
CA SER A 2 -62.97 -54.13 -25.28
C SER A 2 -62.10 -52.91 -25.01
N ASP A 3 -61.96 -52.61 -23.73
CA ASP A 3 -60.95 -51.74 -23.14
C ASP A 3 -59.55 -52.35 -23.16
N SER A 4 -58.57 -51.44 -23.26
CA SER A 4 -57.22 -51.47 -22.68
C SER A 4 -56.26 -52.61 -23.07
N VAL A 5 -55.05 -52.20 -23.47
CA VAL A 5 -53.72 -52.63 -22.97
C VAL A 5 -52.67 -52.21 -24.02
N PHE A 6 -51.44 -51.95 -23.57
CA PHE A 6 -50.20 -51.62 -24.29
C PHE A 6 -49.81 -50.13 -24.34
N ASN A 7 -49.14 -49.65 -23.30
CA ASN A 7 -47.66 -49.51 -23.33
C ASN A 7 -47.14 -48.89 -22.03
N ASN A 8 -46.64 -49.73 -21.12
CA ASN A 8 -45.72 -49.31 -20.07
C ASN A 8 -44.40 -50.05 -20.30
N ALA A 9 -43.54 -49.49 -21.14
CA ALA A 9 -42.13 -49.87 -21.15
C ALA A 9 -41.39 -48.98 -20.14
N PRO A 10 -40.59 -49.54 -19.21
CA PRO A 10 -39.79 -48.73 -18.31
C PRO A 10 -38.75 -47.93 -19.12
N GLN A 11 -38.75 -46.60 -18.97
CA GLN A 11 -37.66 -45.77 -19.46
C GLN A 11 -36.38 -46.14 -18.70
N ILE A 12 -35.44 -46.76 -19.40
CA ILE A 12 -34.07 -46.96 -18.90
C ILE A 12 -33.44 -45.57 -18.80
N PRO A 13 -32.99 -45.12 -17.60
CA PRO A 13 -32.30 -43.85 -17.48
C PRO A 13 -31.04 -43.88 -18.35
N LEU A 14 -30.87 -42.90 -19.23
CA LEU A 14 -29.60 -42.66 -19.89
C LEU A 14 -28.52 -42.52 -18.81
N PRO A 15 -27.33 -43.13 -18.99
CA PRO A 15 -26.26 -43.01 -18.02
C PRO A 15 -25.96 -41.52 -17.82
N LYS A 16 -26.02 -41.06 -16.56
CA LYS A 16 -25.53 -39.72 -16.19
C LYS A 16 -24.11 -39.62 -16.73
N ALA A 17 -23.84 -38.57 -17.48
CA ALA A 17 -22.47 -38.24 -17.90
C ALA A 17 -21.58 -38.31 -16.65
N LYS A 18 -20.50 -39.11 -16.72
CA LYS A 18 -19.50 -39.11 -15.67
C LYS A 18 -19.04 -37.66 -15.48
N PRO A 19 -18.87 -37.17 -14.24
CA PRO A 19 -18.15 -35.92 -14.03
C PRO A 19 -16.86 -35.99 -14.83
N GLN A 20 -16.59 -34.99 -15.68
CA GLN A 20 -15.25 -34.82 -16.23
C GLN A 20 -14.30 -34.84 -15.04
N GLU A 21 -13.33 -35.75 -15.06
CA GLU A 21 -12.21 -35.70 -14.13
C GLU A 21 -11.56 -34.33 -14.30
N GLN A 22 -11.82 -33.43 -13.35
CA GLN A 22 -11.07 -32.19 -13.21
C GLN A 22 -9.62 -32.63 -12.99
N GLY A 23 -8.72 -32.26 -13.90
CA GLY A 23 -7.29 -32.46 -13.71
C GLY A 23 -6.88 -31.99 -12.32
N ALA A 24 -6.08 -32.79 -11.61
CA ALA A 24 -5.68 -32.47 -10.25
C ALA A 24 -4.99 -31.09 -10.22
N SER A 25 -5.56 -30.14 -9.47
CA SER A 25 -5.04 -28.78 -9.33
C SER A 25 -3.63 -28.79 -8.73
N THR A 26 -2.65 -28.25 -9.44
CA THR A 26 -1.26 -28.11 -8.93
C THR A 26 -0.97 -26.69 -8.41
N ASN A 27 -1.83 -25.73 -8.76
CA ASN A 27 -1.67 -24.31 -8.47
C ASN A 27 -2.08 -23.89 -7.04
N GLY A 28 -2.75 -24.77 -6.29
CA GLY A 28 -3.18 -24.49 -4.92
C GLY A 28 -4.42 -23.59 -4.78
N LEU A 29 -5.01 -23.13 -5.91
CA LEU A 29 -6.28 -22.39 -5.93
C LEU A 29 -7.51 -23.26 -6.20
N GLY A 30 -7.36 -24.59 -6.25
CA GLY A 30 -8.48 -25.52 -6.38
C GLY A 30 -9.23 -25.42 -7.72
N ILE A 31 -8.60 -24.82 -8.74
CA ILE A 31 -9.08 -24.77 -10.13
C ILE A 31 -8.10 -25.52 -11.04
N SER A 32 -8.54 -25.90 -12.25
CA SER A 32 -7.66 -26.54 -13.23
C SER A 32 -6.54 -25.59 -13.67
N ASP A 33 -5.44 -26.13 -14.15
CA ASP A 33 -4.30 -25.32 -14.56
C ASP A 33 -4.62 -24.47 -15.80
N GLU A 34 -5.48 -24.94 -16.72
CA GLU A 34 -5.96 -24.13 -17.84
C GLU A 34 -6.74 -22.90 -17.36
N LYS A 35 -7.61 -23.08 -16.35
CA LYS A 35 -8.36 -21.97 -15.76
C LYS A 35 -7.46 -21.05 -14.95
N TYR A 36 -6.41 -21.58 -14.34
CA TYR A 36 -5.42 -20.80 -13.62
C TYR A 36 -4.65 -19.87 -14.56
N GLU A 37 -4.20 -20.37 -15.71
CA GLU A 37 -3.56 -19.52 -16.74
C GLU A 37 -4.56 -18.50 -17.32
N GLU A 38 -5.83 -18.87 -17.54
CA GLU A 38 -6.88 -17.92 -17.97
C GLU A 38 -7.00 -16.71 -17.02
N ILE A 39 -7.07 -16.95 -15.71
CA ILE A 39 -7.22 -15.87 -14.72
C ILE A 39 -5.95 -15.02 -14.60
N ILE A 40 -4.76 -15.60 -14.81
CA ILE A 40 -3.49 -14.88 -14.89
C ILE A 40 -3.52 -13.90 -16.07
N HIS A 41 -3.88 -14.36 -17.27
CA HIS A 41 -3.99 -13.48 -18.44
C HIS A 41 -5.06 -12.40 -18.25
N LYS A 42 -6.22 -12.77 -17.68
CA LYS A 42 -7.32 -11.84 -17.41
C LYS A 42 -6.97 -10.74 -16.41
N SER A 43 -5.96 -10.96 -15.55
CA SER A 43 -5.51 -9.96 -14.58
C SER A 43 -4.80 -8.75 -15.22
N LEU A 44 -4.32 -8.88 -16.46
CA LEU A 44 -3.64 -7.81 -17.17
C LEU A 44 -4.66 -6.74 -17.61
N VAL A 45 -4.59 -5.55 -17.03
CA VAL A 45 -5.47 -4.42 -17.39
C VAL A 45 -4.92 -3.72 -18.63
N THR A 46 -3.63 -3.35 -18.59
CA THR A 46 -2.91 -2.73 -19.70
C THR A 46 -1.40 -2.87 -19.49
N THR A 47 -0.64 -2.93 -20.58
CA THR A 47 0.83 -2.87 -20.55
C THR A 47 1.35 -1.44 -20.38
N GLY A 48 0.49 -0.43 -20.55
CA GLY A 48 0.91 0.98 -20.56
C GLY A 48 2.01 1.27 -21.59
N ASN A 49 2.75 2.36 -21.38
CA ASN A 49 4.01 2.60 -22.09
C ASN A 49 5.09 1.64 -21.57
N ASN A 50 5.60 0.78 -22.44
CA ASN A 50 6.49 -0.30 -22.03
C ASN A 50 7.99 0.08 -22.00
N SER A 51 8.33 1.31 -22.41
CA SER A 51 9.72 1.69 -22.72
C SER A 51 10.65 1.62 -21.51
N ARG A 52 10.17 1.97 -20.30
CA ARG A 52 10.97 1.94 -19.07
C ARG A 52 11.12 0.54 -18.50
N VAL A 53 10.06 -0.27 -18.51
CA VAL A 53 10.15 -1.68 -18.10
C VAL A 53 11.14 -2.44 -18.99
N LYS A 54 11.14 -2.17 -20.31
CA LYS A 54 12.13 -2.74 -21.24
C LYS A 54 13.57 -2.32 -20.91
N LYS A 55 13.82 -1.07 -20.51
CA LYS A 55 15.14 -0.63 -20.03
C LYS A 55 15.59 -1.42 -18.79
N VAL A 56 14.68 -1.72 -17.86
CA VAL A 56 14.99 -2.60 -16.71
C VAL A 56 15.37 -4.01 -17.16
N LEU A 57 14.62 -4.59 -18.11
CA LEU A 57 14.93 -5.90 -18.68
C LEU A 57 16.29 -5.92 -19.39
N GLU A 58 16.63 -4.86 -20.13
CA GLU A 58 17.94 -4.70 -20.77
C GLU A 58 19.07 -4.72 -19.73
N LYS A 59 18.95 -3.93 -18.65
CA LYS A 59 19.92 -3.92 -17.54
C LYS A 59 20.09 -5.29 -16.88
N LEU A 60 18.98 -5.98 -16.60
CA LEU A 60 19.00 -7.32 -16.01
C LEU A 60 19.75 -8.32 -16.90
N ARG A 61 19.46 -8.32 -18.21
CA ARG A 61 20.10 -9.21 -19.20
C ARG A 61 21.58 -8.87 -19.41
N ALA A 62 21.96 -7.61 -19.22
CA ALA A 62 23.35 -7.17 -19.26
C ALA A 62 24.13 -7.50 -17.97
N GLY A 63 23.47 -7.98 -16.91
CA GLY A 63 24.11 -8.22 -15.61
C GLY A 63 24.55 -6.94 -14.92
N GLU A 64 23.80 -5.85 -15.13
CA GLU A 64 23.97 -4.57 -14.44
C GLU A 64 23.28 -4.57 -13.07
N GLU A 65 23.62 -3.59 -12.23
CA GLU A 65 22.91 -3.39 -10.97
C GLU A 65 21.48 -2.89 -11.23
N VAL A 66 20.51 -3.57 -10.62
CA VAL A 66 19.09 -3.22 -10.68
C VAL A 66 18.51 -3.19 -9.27
N ILE A 67 17.80 -2.12 -8.94
CA ILE A 67 17.07 -1.96 -7.68
C ILE A 67 15.58 -2.16 -7.97
N LEU A 68 15.00 -3.19 -7.35
CA LEU A 68 13.57 -3.46 -7.37
C LEU A 68 12.98 -2.97 -6.05
N ALA A 69 11.85 -2.29 -6.09
CA ALA A 69 11.13 -1.87 -4.89
C ALA A 69 9.65 -2.23 -5.02
N ALA A 70 9.03 -2.54 -3.88
CA ALA A 70 7.59 -2.63 -3.75
C ALA A 70 7.15 -1.78 -2.57
N ILE A 71 6.21 -0.86 -2.77
CA ILE A 71 5.65 -0.01 -1.72
C ILE A 71 4.14 -0.25 -1.63
N GLY A 72 3.66 -0.43 -0.40
CA GLY A 72 2.24 -0.72 -0.19
C GLY A 72 1.85 -0.96 1.26
N GLY A 73 0.67 -1.54 1.42
CA GLY A 73 0.10 -1.95 2.71
C GLY A 73 0.54 -3.33 3.20
N SER A 74 -0.33 -4.00 3.96
CA SER A 74 -0.05 -5.31 4.59
C SER A 74 0.15 -6.44 3.57
N VAL A 75 -0.54 -6.40 2.43
CA VAL A 75 -0.35 -7.39 1.36
C VAL A 75 1.06 -7.29 0.78
N THR A 76 1.58 -6.07 0.61
CA THR A 76 2.97 -5.82 0.18
C THR A 76 3.98 -6.18 1.26
N GLU A 77 3.65 -5.99 2.53
CA GLU A 77 4.46 -6.46 3.66
C GLU A 77 4.59 -7.99 3.70
N GLY A 78 3.63 -8.72 3.12
CA GLY A 78 3.61 -10.18 3.07
C GLY A 78 2.68 -10.83 4.09
N ALA A 79 1.66 -10.10 4.57
CA ALA A 79 0.66 -10.63 5.48
C ALA A 79 -0.17 -11.76 4.85
N GLY A 80 -0.53 -12.75 5.67
CA GLY A 80 -1.34 -13.92 5.28
C GLY A 80 -0.60 -15.25 5.46
N PRO A 81 0.53 -15.50 4.77
CA PRO A 81 1.39 -16.64 5.07
C PRO A 81 2.09 -16.49 6.43
N SER A 82 2.54 -17.60 7.01
CA SER A 82 3.31 -17.60 8.26
C SER A 82 4.73 -17.04 8.12
N ASP A 83 5.24 -17.00 6.89
CA ASP A 83 6.54 -16.43 6.54
C ASP A 83 6.31 -15.34 5.49
N PHE A 84 6.66 -14.09 5.82
CA PHE A 84 6.43 -12.94 4.95
C PHE A 84 7.25 -13.01 3.65
N HIS A 85 8.34 -13.79 3.59
CA HIS A 85 9.07 -14.04 2.33
C HIS A 85 8.23 -14.81 1.31
N GLN A 86 7.11 -15.40 1.73
CA GLN A 86 6.11 -16.00 0.86
C GLN A 86 5.08 -14.98 0.36
N GLY A 87 5.25 -13.68 0.64
CA GLY A 87 4.45 -12.61 0.06
C GLY A 87 4.74 -12.39 -1.43
N TYR A 88 3.79 -11.79 -2.16
CA TYR A 88 3.87 -11.65 -3.61
C TYR A 88 5.11 -10.88 -4.05
N ALA A 89 5.54 -9.87 -3.28
CA ALA A 89 6.64 -8.99 -3.67
C ALA A 89 7.98 -9.76 -3.70
N TYR A 90 8.20 -10.64 -2.72
CA TYR A 90 9.36 -11.54 -2.69
C TYR A 90 9.27 -12.61 -3.78
N GLN A 91 8.10 -13.24 -3.94
CA GLN A 91 7.89 -14.26 -4.97
C GLN A 91 8.06 -13.68 -6.39
N PHE A 92 7.53 -12.49 -6.65
CA PHE A 92 7.71 -11.77 -7.91
C PHE A 92 9.18 -11.47 -8.14
N LYS A 93 9.87 -10.89 -7.15
CA LYS A 93 11.31 -10.62 -7.23
C LYS A 93 12.09 -11.89 -7.59
N ASP A 94 11.85 -13.01 -6.92
CA ASP A 94 12.54 -14.28 -7.19
C ASP A 94 12.27 -14.80 -8.62
N LEU A 95 11.01 -14.81 -9.06
CA LEU A 95 10.63 -15.23 -10.42
C LEU A 95 11.24 -14.30 -11.49
N PHE A 96 11.23 -12.99 -11.23
CA PHE A 96 11.70 -11.98 -12.15
C PHE A 96 13.22 -12.06 -12.35
N ILE A 97 14.00 -12.17 -11.26
CA ILE A 97 15.46 -12.32 -11.36
C ILE A 97 15.85 -13.67 -11.96
N GLN A 98 15.15 -14.75 -11.59
CA GLN A 98 15.44 -16.08 -12.12
C GLN A 98 15.26 -16.12 -13.65
N LYS A 99 14.25 -15.42 -14.17
CA LYS A 99 13.93 -15.43 -15.59
C LYS A 99 14.79 -14.48 -16.42
N TYR A 100 15.07 -13.27 -15.91
CA TYR A 100 15.63 -12.20 -16.74
C TYR A 100 17.03 -11.73 -16.35
N ALA A 101 17.52 -12.01 -15.13
CA ALA A 101 18.82 -11.52 -14.70
C ALA A 101 19.95 -12.44 -15.17
N ALA A 102 20.94 -11.89 -15.86
CA ALA A 102 22.19 -12.61 -16.16
C ALA A 102 23.09 -12.76 -14.93
N ASN A 103 22.93 -11.88 -13.93
CA ASN A 103 23.59 -11.97 -12.63
C ASN A 103 22.60 -11.58 -11.51
N THR A 104 22.14 -12.57 -10.76
CA THR A 104 21.15 -12.38 -9.70
C THR A 104 21.69 -11.65 -8.47
N GLU A 105 23.01 -11.73 -8.20
CA GLU A 105 23.64 -11.09 -7.04
C GLU A 105 23.70 -9.56 -7.14
N LYS A 106 23.53 -9.01 -8.37
CA LYS A 106 23.48 -7.58 -8.63
C LYS A 106 22.08 -6.98 -8.54
N VAL A 107 21.07 -7.77 -8.22
CA VAL A 107 19.71 -7.28 -8.03
C VAL A 107 19.44 -7.04 -6.56
N LYS A 108 19.13 -5.79 -6.21
CA LYS A 108 18.72 -5.39 -4.86
C LYS A 108 17.20 -5.34 -4.78
N PHE A 109 16.65 -5.61 -3.60
CA PHE A 109 15.21 -5.56 -3.37
C PHE A 109 14.87 -4.75 -2.12
N VAL A 110 13.89 -3.85 -2.25
CA VAL A 110 13.37 -2.99 -1.19
C VAL A 110 11.89 -3.32 -0.91
N PRO A 111 11.60 -4.10 0.14
CA PRO A 111 10.25 -4.52 0.53
C PRO A 111 9.57 -3.46 1.43
N ALA A 112 9.20 -2.31 0.88
CA ALA A 112 8.67 -1.18 1.62
C ALA A 112 7.15 -1.30 1.93
N GLY A 113 6.70 -2.45 2.45
CA GLY A 113 5.32 -2.65 2.90
C GLY A 113 5.12 -2.28 4.38
N ILE A 114 4.01 -1.59 4.71
CA ILE A 114 3.60 -1.35 6.11
C ILE A 114 2.12 -1.66 6.27
N GLY A 115 1.80 -2.65 7.10
CA GLY A 115 0.43 -3.04 7.37
C GLY A 115 -0.49 -1.92 7.84
N GLY A 116 -1.71 -1.90 7.32
CA GLY A 116 -2.76 -0.95 7.71
C GLY A 116 -2.57 0.49 7.18
N THR A 117 -1.69 0.71 6.21
CA THR A 117 -1.36 2.08 5.75
C THR A 117 -1.86 2.38 4.33
N PRO A 118 -2.50 3.54 4.08
CA PRO A 118 -2.89 3.98 2.74
C PRO A 118 -1.73 4.67 2.00
N SER A 119 -1.95 5.00 0.73
CA SER A 119 -1.00 5.71 -0.12
C SER A 119 -0.54 7.04 0.44
N ALA A 120 -1.40 7.78 1.17
CA ALA A 120 -1.02 8.99 1.90
C ALA A 120 0.17 8.74 2.86
N MET A 121 0.23 7.57 3.51
CA MET A 121 1.37 7.20 4.36
C MET A 121 2.59 6.88 3.51
N GLY A 122 2.38 6.26 2.35
CA GLY A 122 3.42 6.03 1.35
C GLY A 122 4.14 7.32 0.96
N VAL A 123 3.42 8.45 0.81
CA VAL A 123 4.01 9.76 0.51
C VAL A 123 5.00 10.18 1.59
N VAL A 124 4.61 10.09 2.87
CA VAL A 124 5.42 10.51 4.02
C VAL A 124 6.71 9.71 4.15
N ARG A 125 6.69 8.45 3.73
CA ARG A 125 7.83 7.53 3.90
C ARG A 125 8.55 7.15 2.62
N TYR A 126 8.11 7.59 1.44
CA TYR A 126 8.69 7.15 0.16
C TYR A 126 10.20 7.39 0.10
N GLU A 127 10.64 8.61 0.44
CA GLU A 127 12.07 8.96 0.45
C GLU A 127 12.86 8.11 1.45
N LYS A 128 12.31 7.88 2.65
CA LYS A 128 12.97 7.11 3.71
C LYS A 128 13.05 5.62 3.38
N ASP A 129 11.90 5.03 3.06
CA ASP A 129 11.71 3.58 3.00
C ASP A 129 12.07 2.99 1.62
N VAL A 130 12.11 3.82 0.57
CA VAL A 130 12.43 3.37 -0.79
C VAL A 130 13.76 3.93 -1.25
N VAL A 131 13.89 5.26 -1.33
CA VAL A 131 15.05 5.91 -1.93
C VAL A 131 16.28 5.80 -1.02
N ALA A 132 16.19 6.26 0.22
CA ALA A 132 17.30 6.22 1.18
C ALA A 132 17.69 4.78 1.54
N ALA A 133 16.71 3.89 1.71
CA ALA A 133 16.93 2.46 1.97
C ALA A 133 17.77 1.76 0.87
N SER A 134 17.72 2.26 -0.37
CA SER A 134 18.48 1.69 -1.50
C SER A 134 19.63 2.57 -2.01
N GLY A 135 19.76 3.78 -1.48
CA GLY A 135 20.82 4.75 -1.80
C GLY A 135 20.57 5.58 -3.08
N ARG A 136 19.52 5.27 -3.85
CA ARG A 136 19.06 6.02 -5.03
C ARG A 136 17.64 5.57 -5.40
N ASP A 137 16.99 6.24 -6.33
CA ASP A 137 15.70 5.77 -6.85
C ASP A 137 15.77 4.36 -7.47
N PRO A 138 14.72 3.54 -7.29
CA PRO A 138 14.68 2.19 -7.83
C PRO A 138 14.58 2.21 -9.36
N ASP A 139 15.04 1.13 -9.99
CA ASP A 139 14.88 0.94 -11.43
C ASP A 139 13.45 0.49 -11.77
N LEU A 140 12.84 -0.32 -10.90
CA LEU A 140 11.44 -0.76 -10.99
C LEU A 140 10.75 -0.62 -9.63
N LEU A 141 9.59 0.03 -9.63
CA LEU A 141 8.73 0.21 -8.46
C LEU A 141 7.36 -0.42 -8.71
N ILE A 142 6.93 -1.31 -7.80
CA ILE A 142 5.55 -1.78 -7.71
C ILE A 142 4.82 -0.96 -6.64
N ILE A 143 3.66 -0.43 -6.99
CA ILE A 143 2.79 0.32 -6.07
C ILE A 143 1.50 -0.48 -5.86
N GLU A 144 1.18 -0.80 -4.61
CA GLU A 144 -0.04 -1.55 -4.23
C GLU A 144 -0.65 -0.95 -2.94
N PHE A 145 -1.77 -0.24 -3.09
CA PHE A 145 -2.54 0.30 -1.98
C PHE A 145 -4.05 0.06 -2.13
N ALA A 146 -4.46 -0.80 -3.06
CA ALA A 146 -5.85 -0.88 -3.51
C ALA A 146 -6.81 -1.31 -2.40
N VAL A 147 -6.35 -2.11 -1.43
CA VAL A 147 -7.17 -2.55 -0.29
C VAL A 147 -7.01 -1.65 0.95
N ASN A 148 -6.10 -0.66 0.91
CA ASN A 148 -5.84 0.25 2.03
C ASN A 148 -6.33 1.68 1.80
N ASP A 149 -6.48 2.11 0.55
CA ASP A 149 -6.83 3.50 0.22
C ASP A 149 -8.27 3.91 0.61
N TRP A 150 -9.04 3.04 1.25
CA TRP A 150 -10.25 3.46 1.96
C TRP A 150 -9.93 4.34 3.19
N LEU A 151 -8.68 4.31 3.69
CA LEU A 151 -8.11 5.19 4.72
C LEU A 151 -7.41 6.43 4.15
N GLU A 152 -7.38 6.58 2.82
CA GLU A 152 -6.66 7.66 2.14
C GLU A 152 -7.34 9.02 2.41
N CYS A 153 -6.56 10.05 2.75
CA CYS A 153 -7.08 11.35 3.20
C CYS A 153 -6.72 12.51 2.27
N THR A 154 -6.14 12.22 1.10
CA THR A 154 -5.62 13.21 0.14
C THR A 154 -6.34 13.19 -1.20
N ASN A 155 -7.40 12.39 -1.37
CA ASN A 155 -8.13 12.21 -2.62
C ASN A 155 -7.21 11.79 -3.77
N THR A 156 -6.44 10.70 -3.60
CA THR A 156 -5.49 10.12 -4.59
C THR A 156 -4.26 10.96 -4.93
N ARG A 157 -4.11 12.17 -4.36
CA ARG A 157 -2.89 12.99 -4.52
C ARG A 157 -1.65 12.26 -4.01
N GLY A 158 -1.80 11.39 -3.01
CA GLY A 158 -0.70 10.58 -2.50
C GLY A 158 -0.17 9.54 -3.51
N ILE A 159 -1.05 8.78 -4.17
CA ILE A 159 -0.65 7.90 -5.28
C ILE A 159 0.06 8.71 -6.36
N GLU A 160 -0.56 9.82 -6.80
CA GLU A 160 -0.01 10.63 -7.86
C GLU A 160 1.39 11.17 -7.52
N TYR A 161 1.61 11.59 -6.28
CA TYR A 161 2.93 12.02 -5.84
C TYR A 161 3.97 10.92 -5.99
N ILE A 162 3.70 9.72 -5.47
CA ILE A 162 4.65 8.59 -5.51
C ILE A 162 4.96 8.22 -6.96
N VAL A 163 3.92 8.08 -7.79
CA VAL A 163 4.03 7.78 -9.23
C VAL A 163 4.91 8.84 -9.90
N ARG A 164 4.56 10.11 -9.74
CA ARG A 164 5.25 11.18 -10.45
C ARG A 164 6.69 11.32 -10.00
N LYS A 165 6.95 11.23 -8.70
CA LYS A 165 8.30 11.30 -8.12
C LYS A 165 9.20 10.19 -8.68
N ALA A 166 8.72 8.94 -8.69
CA ALA A 166 9.41 7.82 -9.30
C ALA A 166 9.67 8.07 -10.80
N LEU A 167 8.65 8.55 -11.52
CA LEU A 167 8.78 8.80 -12.95
C LEU A 167 9.77 9.93 -13.29
N GLU A 168 9.80 11.01 -12.51
CA GLU A 168 10.75 12.11 -12.63
C GLU A 168 12.20 11.64 -12.47
N ASN A 169 12.43 10.63 -11.62
CA ASN A 169 13.74 10.02 -11.38
C ASN A 169 14.07 8.84 -12.32
N GLY A 170 13.27 8.59 -13.35
CA GLY A 170 13.54 7.58 -14.38
C GLY A 170 13.12 6.15 -14.04
N THR A 171 12.50 5.93 -12.87
CA THR A 171 11.97 4.63 -12.44
C THR A 171 10.87 4.12 -13.39
N ALA A 172 10.85 2.82 -13.66
CA ALA A 172 9.69 2.13 -14.20
C ALA A 172 8.66 1.88 -13.09
N VAL A 173 7.39 2.16 -13.32
CA VAL A 173 6.33 2.00 -12.30
C VAL A 173 5.30 0.99 -12.80
N ILE A 174 4.91 0.05 -11.94
CA ILE A 174 3.81 -0.90 -12.17
C ILE A 174 2.77 -0.71 -11.06
N MET A 175 1.50 -0.57 -11.44
CA MET A 175 0.40 -0.52 -10.50
C MET A 175 -0.19 -1.92 -10.32
N LEU A 176 -0.27 -2.37 -9.07
CA LEU A 176 -0.92 -3.61 -8.70
C LEU A 176 -2.17 -3.30 -7.87
N TYR A 177 -3.30 -3.87 -8.26
CA TYR A 177 -4.54 -3.76 -7.53
C TYR A 177 -4.86 -5.10 -6.84
N ALA A 178 -4.50 -5.21 -5.56
CA ALA A 178 -4.85 -6.37 -4.74
C ALA A 178 -6.37 -6.54 -4.63
N ALA A 179 -6.82 -7.79 -4.50
CA ALA A 179 -8.21 -8.12 -4.25
C ALA A 179 -8.47 -8.23 -2.74
N ALA A 180 -9.71 -7.97 -2.32
CA ALA A 180 -10.21 -8.30 -0.99
C ALA A 180 -11.54 -9.07 -1.13
N THR A 181 -12.07 -9.62 -0.04
CA THR A 181 -13.44 -10.19 -0.01
C THR A 181 -14.54 -9.13 -0.19
N TYR A 182 -14.15 -7.85 -0.24
CA TYR A 182 -14.96 -6.69 -0.55
C TYR A 182 -14.33 -5.89 -1.70
N THR A 183 -14.98 -4.80 -2.13
CA THR A 183 -14.49 -3.94 -3.22
C THR A 183 -13.18 -3.24 -2.83
N ASN A 184 -12.16 -3.34 -3.68
CA ASN A 184 -10.94 -2.54 -3.56
C ASN A 184 -11.15 -1.11 -4.10
N GLN A 185 -10.11 -0.27 -4.00
CA GLN A 185 -10.10 1.12 -4.46
C GLN A 185 -9.53 1.29 -5.88
N GLN A 186 -9.47 0.23 -6.69
CA GLN A 186 -8.95 0.32 -8.08
C GLN A 186 -9.65 1.42 -8.88
N GLY A 187 -10.98 1.54 -8.78
CA GLY A 187 -11.74 2.56 -9.51
C GLY A 187 -11.39 4.01 -9.14
N GLN A 188 -10.81 4.25 -7.95
CA GLN A 188 -10.30 5.56 -7.55
C GLN A 188 -8.85 5.77 -7.98
N ILE A 189 -8.03 4.71 -7.96
CA ILE A 189 -6.58 4.77 -8.21
C ILE A 189 -6.25 4.73 -9.71
N SER A 190 -6.93 3.89 -10.49
CA SER A 190 -6.60 3.67 -11.91
C SER A 190 -6.66 4.94 -12.78
N PRO A 191 -7.56 5.93 -12.54
CA PRO A 191 -7.51 7.17 -13.29
C PRO A 191 -6.19 7.95 -13.17
N VAL A 192 -5.43 7.77 -12.08
CA VAL A 192 -4.06 8.30 -11.97
C VAL A 192 -3.11 7.47 -12.82
N ALA A 193 -3.17 6.14 -12.72
CA ALA A 193 -2.34 5.25 -13.51
C ALA A 193 -2.53 5.43 -15.02
N ASP A 194 -3.78 5.61 -15.47
CA ASP A 194 -4.16 5.86 -16.86
C ASP A 194 -3.57 7.18 -17.37
N PHE A 195 -3.63 8.24 -16.56
CA PHE A 195 -3.06 9.55 -16.91
C PHE A 195 -1.54 9.50 -17.14
N TYR A 196 -0.84 8.63 -16.40
CA TYR A 196 0.59 8.43 -16.52
C TYR A 196 0.97 7.25 -17.45
N GLU A 197 0.00 6.65 -18.15
CA GLU A 197 0.19 5.52 -19.07
C GLU A 197 0.93 4.32 -18.44
N LEU A 198 0.61 3.99 -17.19
CA LEU A 198 1.32 2.95 -16.44
C LEU A 198 0.85 1.53 -16.80
N PRO A 199 1.76 0.54 -16.78
CA PRO A 199 1.40 -0.87 -16.70
C PRO A 199 0.54 -1.17 -15.45
N GLN A 200 -0.52 -1.96 -15.62
CA GLN A 200 -1.53 -2.22 -14.58
C GLN A 200 -1.94 -3.69 -14.51
N VAL A 201 -1.97 -4.23 -13.29
CA VAL A 201 -2.44 -5.59 -12.99
C VAL A 201 -3.56 -5.53 -11.96
N SER A 202 -4.68 -6.19 -12.24
CA SER A 202 -5.84 -6.31 -11.36
C SER A 202 -6.08 -7.76 -10.95
N ILE A 203 -5.90 -8.03 -9.67
CA ILE A 203 -6.19 -9.34 -9.09
C ILE A 203 -7.70 -9.60 -9.08
N SER A 204 -8.50 -8.56 -8.80
CA SER A 204 -9.96 -8.64 -8.79
C SER A 204 -10.51 -9.03 -10.17
N ASP A 205 -9.99 -8.42 -11.25
CA ASP A 205 -10.43 -8.72 -12.62
C ASP A 205 -10.06 -10.14 -13.04
N GLY A 206 -8.85 -10.59 -12.70
CA GLY A 206 -8.43 -11.96 -12.93
C GLY A 206 -9.29 -12.98 -12.19
N LEU A 207 -9.58 -12.76 -10.90
CA LEU A 207 -10.42 -13.67 -10.10
C LEU A 207 -11.90 -13.66 -10.49
N ALA A 208 -12.40 -12.62 -11.16
CA ALA A 208 -13.82 -12.49 -11.47
C ALA A 208 -14.34 -13.68 -12.32
N GLY A 209 -15.39 -14.36 -11.84
CA GLY A 209 -15.98 -15.52 -12.53
C GLY A 209 -15.14 -16.81 -12.50
N SER A 210 -14.01 -16.81 -11.80
CA SER A 210 -13.10 -17.96 -11.73
C SER A 210 -13.65 -19.14 -10.92
N GLY A 211 -14.56 -18.87 -9.97
CA GLY A 211 -14.99 -19.86 -8.97
C GLY A 211 -13.96 -20.06 -7.85
N VAL A 212 -12.79 -19.40 -7.91
CA VAL A 212 -11.93 -19.18 -6.74
C VAL A 212 -12.71 -18.23 -5.85
N ASN A 213 -13.25 -18.81 -4.79
CA ASN A 213 -14.41 -18.28 -4.13
C ASN A 213 -14.08 -16.92 -3.47
N GLN A 214 -14.78 -15.88 -3.94
CA GLN A 214 -14.76 -14.52 -3.43
C GLN A 214 -15.65 -14.36 -2.18
N GLU A 215 -16.35 -15.41 -1.75
CA GLU A 215 -17.11 -15.41 -0.50
C GLU A 215 -16.21 -15.60 0.71
N LYS A 216 -16.65 -15.03 1.85
CA LYS A 216 -15.94 -14.91 3.12
C LYS A 216 -15.32 -16.20 3.69
N ASP A 217 -15.81 -17.38 3.30
CA ASP A 217 -15.43 -18.66 3.91
C ASP A 217 -14.39 -19.46 3.09
N SER A 218 -13.94 -18.93 1.95
CA SER A 218 -12.97 -19.62 1.10
C SER A 218 -11.52 -19.35 1.53
N LYS A 219 -10.96 -20.35 2.22
CA LYS A 219 -9.54 -20.37 2.66
C LYS A 219 -8.54 -20.67 1.53
N VAL A 220 -8.97 -20.56 0.28
CA VAL A 220 -8.17 -20.95 -0.88
C VAL A 220 -7.27 -19.79 -1.31
N TYR A 221 -7.89 -18.65 -1.63
CA TYR A 221 -7.15 -17.43 -1.95
C TYR A 221 -6.83 -16.60 -0.70
N TYR A 222 -7.77 -16.45 0.24
CA TYR A 222 -7.58 -15.61 1.42
C TYR A 222 -7.27 -16.43 2.68
N SER A 223 -6.38 -15.91 3.54
CA SER A 223 -6.16 -16.42 4.90
C SER A 223 -7.15 -15.82 5.90
N ASP A 224 -7.66 -14.62 5.62
CA ASP A 224 -8.71 -13.92 6.36
C ASP A 224 -9.64 -13.15 5.39
N TYR A 225 -10.15 -11.97 5.75
CA TYR A 225 -11.02 -11.18 4.86
C TYR A 225 -10.28 -10.35 3.81
N VAL A 226 -8.96 -10.17 3.97
CA VAL A 226 -8.13 -9.24 3.18
C VAL A 226 -6.88 -9.92 2.65
N HIS A 227 -6.18 -10.68 3.48
CA HIS A 227 -4.83 -11.14 3.19
C HIS A 227 -4.84 -12.43 2.37
N PRO A 228 -4.05 -12.52 1.29
CA PRO A 228 -3.91 -13.75 0.53
C PRO A 228 -3.17 -14.85 1.30
N THR A 229 -3.51 -16.11 1.05
CA THR A 229 -2.67 -17.25 1.43
C THR A 229 -1.37 -17.24 0.63
N ARG A 230 -0.43 -18.13 0.97
CA ARG A 230 0.78 -18.36 0.14
C ARG A 230 0.45 -18.56 -1.34
N TYR A 231 -0.59 -19.33 -1.66
CA TYR A 231 -1.00 -19.59 -3.04
C TYR A 231 -1.63 -18.36 -3.70
N GLY A 232 -2.38 -17.56 -2.93
CA GLY A 232 -2.87 -16.27 -3.40
C GLY A 232 -1.72 -15.31 -3.75
N HIS A 233 -0.70 -15.23 -2.90
CA HIS A 233 0.52 -14.47 -3.19
C HIS A 233 1.28 -15.00 -4.41
N THR A 234 1.34 -16.33 -4.61
CA THR A 234 1.93 -16.94 -5.82
C THR A 234 1.16 -16.54 -7.08
N TYR A 235 -0.17 -16.51 -7.02
CA TYR A 235 -1.00 -16.03 -8.12
C TYR A 235 -0.71 -14.56 -8.43
N MET A 236 -0.68 -13.68 -7.42
CA MET A 236 -0.34 -12.26 -7.62
C MET A 236 1.03 -12.06 -8.29
N ALA A 237 2.04 -12.81 -7.85
CA ALA A 237 3.37 -12.78 -8.45
C ALA A 237 3.37 -13.26 -9.91
N LYS A 238 2.58 -14.29 -10.24
CA LYS A 238 2.41 -14.79 -11.61
C LYS A 238 1.66 -13.80 -12.51
N CYS A 239 0.68 -13.09 -11.99
CA CYS A 239 0.01 -12.00 -12.71
C CYS A 239 0.98 -10.87 -13.09
N LEU A 240 1.85 -10.47 -12.16
CA LEU A 240 2.92 -9.51 -12.44
C LEU A 240 3.92 -10.07 -13.47
N MET A 241 4.31 -11.35 -13.35
CA MET A 241 5.19 -11.99 -14.34
C MET A 241 4.54 -12.05 -15.73
N ASN A 242 3.24 -12.32 -15.83
CA ASN A 242 2.51 -12.27 -17.10
C ASN A 242 2.60 -10.88 -17.74
N LEU A 243 2.39 -9.81 -16.97
CA LEU A 243 2.60 -8.44 -17.47
C LEU A 243 4.03 -8.23 -18.02
N ILE A 244 5.05 -8.68 -17.28
CA ILE A 244 6.45 -8.56 -17.71
C ILE A 244 6.71 -9.37 -18.98
N ASP A 245 6.16 -10.58 -19.07
CA ASP A 245 6.33 -11.48 -20.21
C ASP A 245 5.71 -10.90 -21.48
N GLU A 246 4.49 -10.36 -21.39
CA GLU A 246 3.81 -9.64 -22.48
C GLU A 246 4.65 -8.43 -22.93
N ILE A 247 5.08 -7.58 -21.99
CA ILE A 247 5.97 -6.45 -22.29
C ILE A 247 7.27 -6.91 -22.95
N ALA A 248 7.87 -8.02 -22.50
CA ALA A 248 9.11 -8.52 -23.06
C ALA A 248 8.95 -8.99 -24.51
N ALA A 249 7.77 -9.52 -24.88
CA ALA A 249 7.45 -10.03 -26.22
C ALA A 249 7.02 -8.93 -27.21
N MET A 250 6.50 -7.79 -26.73
CA MET A 250 6.09 -6.67 -27.57
C MET A 250 7.27 -5.92 -28.21
N ASP A 251 7.01 -5.15 -29.26
CA ASP A 251 7.97 -4.11 -29.70
C ASP A 251 8.10 -3.01 -28.64
N LYS A 252 9.25 -2.32 -28.61
CA LYS A 252 9.47 -1.20 -27.69
C LYS A 252 8.68 0.02 -28.15
N ASP A 253 7.90 0.59 -27.25
CA ASP A 253 7.22 1.87 -27.48
C ASP A 253 8.22 3.02 -27.60
N ALA A 254 7.74 4.17 -28.08
CA ALA A 254 8.49 5.41 -27.95
C ALA A 254 8.89 5.65 -26.48
N ASP A 255 10.06 6.28 -26.28
CA ASP A 255 10.54 6.60 -24.94
C ASP A 255 9.48 7.42 -24.18
N TYR A 256 9.23 7.00 -22.93
CA TYR A 256 8.21 7.63 -22.09
C TYR A 256 8.45 9.13 -21.91
N VAL A 257 7.39 9.92 -22.10
CA VAL A 257 7.38 11.36 -21.86
C VAL A 257 6.46 11.65 -20.68
N LEU A 258 7.01 12.22 -19.61
CA LEU A 258 6.23 12.60 -18.43
C LEU A 258 5.24 13.72 -18.78
N PRO A 259 3.94 13.59 -18.45
CA PRO A 259 2.99 14.68 -18.62
C PRO A 259 3.40 15.95 -17.87
N ALA A 260 3.30 17.10 -18.54
CA ALA A 260 3.61 18.40 -17.93
C ALA A 260 2.63 18.78 -16.81
N GLY A 261 1.38 18.34 -16.94
CA GLY A 261 0.32 18.54 -15.94
C GLY A 261 0.26 17.42 -14.91
N TYR A 262 -0.72 17.53 -14.03
CA TYR A 262 -1.07 16.56 -13.00
C TYR A 262 -2.51 16.11 -13.24
N LYS A 263 -2.83 14.88 -12.84
CA LYS A 263 -4.18 14.32 -12.85
C LYS A 263 -5.07 14.96 -11.80
N ASN A 264 -4.52 15.22 -10.61
CA ASN A 264 -5.23 15.89 -9.52
C ASN A 264 -4.88 17.38 -9.46
N GLU A 265 -5.89 18.17 -9.09
CA GLU A 265 -5.68 19.53 -8.64
C GLU A 265 -4.96 19.56 -7.28
N ASN A 266 -4.39 20.71 -6.93
CA ASN A 266 -3.65 20.90 -5.68
C ASN A 266 -2.59 19.81 -5.40
N ALA A 267 -1.88 19.37 -6.45
CA ALA A 267 -0.89 18.31 -6.35
C ALA A 267 0.24 18.63 -5.37
N PHE A 268 0.79 17.58 -4.77
CA PHE A 268 1.90 17.62 -3.80
C PHE A 268 3.28 17.85 -4.45
N LYS A 269 3.41 18.91 -5.27
CA LYS A 269 4.62 19.16 -6.07
C LYS A 269 5.92 19.30 -5.25
N THR A 270 5.81 19.80 -4.03
CA THR A 270 6.91 20.13 -3.12
C THR A 270 6.67 19.46 -1.77
N PHE A 271 6.43 18.14 -1.80
CA PHE A 271 6.18 17.40 -0.59
C PHE A 271 7.46 17.22 0.23
N GLY A 272 7.39 17.54 1.52
CA GLY A 272 8.43 17.24 2.50
C GLY A 272 7.84 16.46 3.67
N SER A 273 8.71 15.76 4.40
CA SER A 273 8.33 15.00 5.59
C SER A 273 9.16 15.45 6.79
N VAL A 274 8.53 15.51 7.96
CA VAL A 274 9.14 15.97 9.20
C VAL A 274 8.99 14.90 10.26
N PHE A 275 10.14 14.47 10.78
CA PHE A 275 10.27 13.56 11.90
C PHE A 275 10.94 14.27 13.09
N ALA A 276 11.02 13.62 14.25
CA ALA A 276 11.55 14.23 15.48
C ALA A 276 12.98 14.75 15.37
N ASP A 277 13.79 14.19 14.49
CA ASP A 277 15.19 14.56 14.25
C ASP A 277 15.38 15.43 12.99
N THR A 278 14.30 15.74 12.27
CA THR A 278 14.36 16.55 11.06
C THR A 278 14.68 18.01 11.41
N LYS A 279 15.67 18.57 10.71
CA LYS A 279 16.00 19.99 10.77
C LYS A 279 15.76 20.59 9.40
N GLU A 280 14.72 21.40 9.28
CA GLU A 280 14.37 22.04 8.02
C GLU A 280 14.17 23.54 8.19
N ASP A 281 14.77 24.33 7.31
CA ASP A 281 14.58 25.78 7.27
C ASP A 281 13.10 26.12 7.00
N GLY A 282 12.57 27.06 7.80
CA GLY A 282 11.18 27.49 7.68
C GLY A 282 10.16 26.61 8.40
N ILE A 283 10.60 25.60 9.15
CA ILE A 283 9.78 24.82 10.08
C ILE A 283 10.33 25.01 11.50
N SER A 284 9.51 25.49 12.41
CA SER A 284 9.86 25.66 13.83
C SER A 284 8.99 24.75 14.67
N ILE A 285 9.58 23.87 15.48
CA ILE A 285 8.88 22.95 16.37
C ILE A 285 9.32 23.17 17.81
N ASP A 286 8.35 23.32 18.70
CA ASP A 286 8.53 23.17 20.15
C ASP A 286 7.71 21.96 20.60
N ALA A 287 8.38 20.91 21.07
CA ALA A 287 7.74 19.67 21.45
C ALA A 287 6.86 19.80 22.70
N GLY A 288 7.05 20.84 23.54
CA GLY A 288 6.35 20.97 24.80
C GLY A 288 6.48 19.71 25.66
N SER A 289 5.34 19.13 26.07
CA SER A 289 5.31 17.87 26.86
C SER A 289 5.46 16.60 26.02
N PHE A 290 5.57 16.72 24.69
CA PHE A 290 5.83 15.60 23.79
C PHE A 290 7.34 15.37 23.61
N ASP A 291 8.10 15.50 24.70
CA ASP A 291 9.56 15.49 24.73
C ASP A 291 10.16 14.08 24.90
N LYS A 292 9.31 13.05 24.93
CA LYS A 292 9.72 11.64 25.01
C LYS A 292 9.65 10.98 23.65
N LYS A 293 10.29 9.81 23.58
CA LYS A 293 10.22 8.90 22.45
C LYS A 293 9.44 7.66 22.86
N ASP A 294 8.52 7.23 22.02
CA ASP A 294 7.81 5.97 22.14
C ASP A 294 8.52 4.86 21.36
N GLU A 295 8.88 3.80 22.05
CA GLU A 295 9.52 2.60 21.47
C GLU A 295 8.49 1.50 21.11
N ALA A 296 7.27 1.61 21.65
CA ALA A 296 6.15 0.70 21.41
C ALA A 296 5.34 1.10 20.17
N ILE A 297 6.05 1.23 19.05
CA ILE A 297 5.53 1.58 17.73
C ILE A 297 5.58 0.40 16.77
N GLN A 298 4.80 0.50 15.69
CA GLN A 298 4.76 -0.49 14.59
C GLN A 298 6.16 -0.80 14.06
N GLY A 299 6.45 -2.09 13.89
CA GLY A 299 7.69 -2.60 13.29
C GLY A 299 7.47 -3.09 11.87
N TYR A 300 8.55 -3.14 11.10
CA TYR A 300 8.54 -3.84 9.82
C TYR A 300 8.68 -5.35 10.04
N SER A 301 8.03 -6.16 9.21
CA SER A 301 8.21 -7.62 9.21
C SER A 301 9.67 -8.06 8.98
N HIS A 302 10.45 -7.29 8.23
CA HIS A 302 11.88 -7.53 7.99
C HIS A 302 12.81 -6.90 9.05
N GLY A 303 12.26 -6.43 10.17
CA GLY A 303 13.00 -5.83 11.27
C GLY A 303 13.14 -4.30 11.17
N GLY A 304 13.26 -3.66 12.33
CA GLY A 304 13.24 -2.19 12.47
C GLY A 304 11.87 -1.65 12.87
N LYS A 305 11.77 -0.32 12.96
CA LYS A 305 10.55 0.41 13.36
C LYS A 305 10.15 1.39 12.26
N CYS A 306 8.85 1.58 12.05
CA CYS A 306 8.33 2.40 10.95
C CYS A 306 8.58 3.90 11.15
N PHE A 307 8.41 4.41 12.38
CA PHE A 307 8.60 5.83 12.72
C PHE A 307 9.34 5.99 14.06
N PRO A 308 10.61 5.54 14.15
CA PRO A 308 11.38 5.59 15.39
C PRO A 308 11.72 7.01 15.84
N GLU A 309 11.61 8.01 14.97
CA GLU A 309 11.87 9.41 15.28
C GLU A 309 10.54 10.12 15.53
N ASN A 310 9.97 9.89 16.71
CA ASN A 310 8.65 10.38 17.10
C ASN A 310 8.68 11.32 18.32
N TRP A 311 7.59 12.06 18.50
CA TRP A 311 7.30 12.86 19.69
C TRP A 311 6.20 12.18 20.49
N SER A 312 6.42 11.99 21.79
CA SER A 312 5.48 11.30 22.66
C SER A 312 5.28 12.07 23.95
N ASN A 313 4.00 12.32 24.28
CA ASN A 313 3.60 12.60 25.65
C ASN A 313 3.46 11.25 26.36
N SER A 314 4.15 11.08 27.48
CA SER A 314 4.16 9.82 28.23
C SER A 314 3.08 9.71 29.30
N GLY A 315 2.19 10.70 29.46
CA GLY A 315 1.13 10.72 30.48
C GLY A 315 1.59 10.92 31.93
N ASN A 316 2.89 11.08 32.17
CA ASN A 316 3.47 11.22 33.52
C ASN A 316 3.71 12.67 33.93
N VAL A 317 2.98 13.63 33.35
CA VAL A 317 3.12 15.05 33.73
C VAL A 317 2.48 15.24 35.11
N PRO A 318 3.24 15.62 36.17
CA PRO A 318 2.70 15.66 37.53
C PRO A 318 1.55 16.66 37.64
N SER A 319 0.37 16.20 38.04
CA SER A 319 -0.83 17.02 38.23
C SER A 319 -0.74 18.00 39.41
N THR A 320 0.33 17.97 40.21
CA THR A 320 0.41 18.64 41.52
C THR A 320 1.53 19.67 41.69
N GLY A 321 2.18 20.13 40.62
CA GLY A 321 3.21 21.17 40.76
C GLY A 321 3.39 22.06 39.54
N SER A 322 2.59 23.12 39.42
CA SER A 322 2.76 24.31 38.55
C SER A 322 3.14 24.16 37.06
N GLY A 323 3.47 22.97 36.57
CA GLY A 323 3.77 22.68 35.17
C GLY A 323 2.52 22.13 34.50
N THR A 324 1.67 23.02 34.00
CA THR A 324 0.63 22.63 33.04
C THR A 324 1.31 21.96 31.85
N ALA A 325 0.80 20.79 31.43
CA ALA A 325 1.28 20.13 30.22
C ALA A 325 1.30 21.15 29.06
N SER A 326 2.51 21.47 28.59
CA SER A 326 2.71 22.39 27.47
C SER A 326 2.41 21.69 26.15
N PRO A 327 1.72 22.35 25.21
CA PRO A 327 1.36 21.77 23.91
C PRO A 327 2.61 21.52 23.06
N PHE A 328 2.53 20.55 22.17
CA PHE A 328 3.39 20.54 20.98
C PHE A 328 2.95 21.68 20.06
N THR A 329 3.90 22.45 19.54
CA THR A 329 3.61 23.53 18.57
C THR A 329 4.53 23.43 17.36
N MET A 330 3.98 23.68 16.18
CA MET A 330 4.72 23.72 14.93
C MET A 330 4.27 24.92 14.10
N SER A 331 5.23 25.70 13.60
CA SER A 331 4.98 26.78 12.65
C SER A 331 5.68 26.47 11.33
N LEU A 332 4.96 26.59 10.22
CA LEU A 332 5.46 26.33 8.86
C LEU A 332 4.65 27.11 7.82
N ASN A 333 5.21 27.27 6.62
CA ASN A 333 4.47 27.75 5.46
C ASN A 333 4.13 26.55 4.57
N CYS A 334 2.84 26.30 4.34
CA CYS A 334 2.34 25.20 3.53
C CYS A 334 0.92 25.48 3.01
N LYS A 335 0.49 24.71 2.01
CA LYS A 335 -0.91 24.64 1.57
C LYS A 335 -1.56 23.31 1.94
N SER A 336 -0.76 22.27 2.20
CA SER A 336 -1.24 20.98 2.67
C SER A 336 -0.39 20.51 3.83
N LEU A 337 -1.05 19.96 4.85
CA LEU A 337 -0.38 19.37 6.00
C LEU A 337 -1.10 18.09 6.43
N ILE A 338 -0.32 17.04 6.59
CA ILE A 338 -0.72 15.71 7.02
C ILE A 338 -0.01 15.43 8.34
N MET A 339 -0.72 14.82 9.29
CA MET A 339 -0.17 14.31 10.53
C MET A 339 -0.28 12.79 10.56
N VAL A 340 0.80 12.16 11.01
CA VAL A 340 0.85 10.73 11.32
C VAL A 340 0.92 10.58 12.84
N TYR A 341 0.06 9.75 13.42
CA TYR A 341 0.03 9.48 14.85
C TYR A 341 -0.25 8.00 15.13
N LYS A 342 0.00 7.56 16.36
CA LYS A 342 -0.18 6.15 16.75
C LYS A 342 -1.59 5.87 17.26
N ASN A 343 -2.20 4.77 16.81
CA ASN A 343 -3.33 4.14 17.49
C ASN A 343 -2.81 2.94 18.32
N ALA A 344 -2.71 3.13 19.63
CA ALA A 344 -2.12 2.19 20.56
C ALA A 344 -3.00 0.97 20.82
N ASN A 345 -2.40 -0.08 21.39
CA ASN A 345 -3.07 -1.33 21.74
C ASN A 345 -3.60 -1.40 23.16
N ASN A 346 -3.64 -0.28 23.88
CA ASN A 346 -4.05 -0.23 25.27
C ASN A 346 -4.56 1.17 25.65
N ASP A 347 -5.32 1.22 26.75
CA ASP A 347 -6.03 2.39 27.26
C ASP A 347 -5.15 3.39 28.05
N SER A 348 -3.82 3.18 28.11
CA SER A 348 -2.90 4.20 28.63
C SER A 348 -2.74 5.39 27.69
N PHE A 349 -3.20 5.26 26.44
CA PHE A 349 -3.22 6.32 25.44
C PHE A 349 -4.58 7.01 25.43
N GLY A 350 -4.56 8.35 25.41
CA GLY A 350 -5.74 9.20 25.52
C GLY A 350 -5.99 9.98 24.24
N LYS A 351 -6.83 11.00 24.31
CA LYS A 351 -7.16 11.85 23.17
C LYS A 351 -6.29 13.11 23.16
N ALA A 352 -5.94 13.57 21.97
CA ALA A 352 -5.29 14.85 21.74
C ALA A 352 -6.16 15.75 20.86
N GLU A 353 -6.28 17.02 21.25
CA GLU A 353 -6.90 18.06 20.47
C GLU A 353 -5.86 18.72 19.56
N VAL A 354 -6.19 18.83 18.27
CA VAL A 354 -5.34 19.47 17.26
C VAL A 354 -5.96 20.77 16.82
N TYR A 355 -5.20 21.85 16.93
CA TYR A 355 -5.58 23.20 16.54
C TYR A 355 -4.72 23.65 15.38
N VAL A 356 -5.33 24.35 14.42
CA VAL A 356 -4.63 25.06 13.34
C VAL A 356 -5.07 26.53 13.42
N ASP A 357 -4.10 27.43 13.51
CA ASP A 357 -4.30 28.89 13.62
C ASP A 357 -5.28 29.27 14.75
N GLY A 358 -5.11 28.59 15.89
CA GLY A 358 -5.92 28.79 17.10
C GLY A 358 -7.33 28.19 17.05
N LYS A 359 -7.71 27.52 15.96
CA LYS A 359 -9.03 26.87 15.80
C LYS A 359 -8.89 25.37 15.98
N LEU A 360 -9.74 24.79 16.84
CA LEU A 360 -9.83 23.34 17.00
C LEU A 360 -10.26 22.71 15.67
N GLN A 361 -9.39 21.86 15.10
CA GLN A 361 -9.70 21.08 13.92
C GLN A 361 -10.45 19.82 14.30
N LYS A 362 -9.83 19.00 15.17
CA LYS A 362 -10.40 17.72 15.62
C LYS A 362 -9.71 17.22 16.88
N THR A 363 -10.40 16.35 17.60
CA THR A 363 -9.85 15.52 18.67
C THR A 363 -9.57 14.12 18.13
N TYR A 364 -8.32 13.66 18.21
CA TYR A 364 -7.90 12.34 17.75
C TYR A 364 -7.64 11.42 18.94
N ALA A 365 -8.12 10.18 18.85
CA ALA A 365 -7.88 9.17 19.87
C ALA A 365 -6.54 8.48 19.65
N GLY A 366 -5.65 8.51 20.65
CA GLY A 366 -4.41 7.75 20.66
C GLY A 366 -4.62 6.25 20.92
N HIS A 367 -5.84 5.85 21.28
CA HIS A 367 -6.28 4.47 21.38
C HIS A 367 -7.76 4.35 21.00
N GLU A 368 -8.08 3.37 20.15
CA GLU A 368 -9.42 2.88 19.88
C GLU A 368 -9.45 1.36 19.97
N ASP A 369 -10.63 0.77 20.22
CA ASP A 369 -10.80 -0.68 20.26
C ASP A 369 -10.31 -1.32 18.96
N GLY A 370 -9.40 -2.30 19.09
CA GLY A 370 -8.76 -2.96 17.95
C GLY A 370 -7.46 -2.30 17.47
N GLY A 371 -7.03 -1.20 18.07
CA GLY A 371 -5.69 -0.64 17.85
C GLY A 371 -4.59 -1.63 18.21
N TRP A 372 -3.49 -1.61 17.45
CA TRP A 372 -2.36 -2.54 17.64
C TRP A 372 -0.99 -1.86 17.58
N ASN A 373 -0.95 -0.55 17.85
CA ASN A 373 0.16 0.37 17.59
C ASN A 373 0.32 0.76 16.12
N ASN A 374 -0.77 0.66 15.34
CA ASN A 374 -0.78 1.01 13.93
C ASN A 374 -0.65 2.52 13.70
N CYS A 375 -0.05 2.86 12.57
CA CYS A 375 0.10 4.25 12.13
C CYS A 375 -1.21 4.76 11.55
N MET A 376 -1.73 5.86 12.09
CA MET A 376 -2.89 6.59 11.59
C MET A 376 -2.42 7.82 10.84
N ILE A 377 -3.17 8.24 9.82
CA ILE A 377 -2.82 9.39 9.00
C ILE A 377 -4.04 10.26 8.71
N VAL A 378 -3.88 11.57 8.86
CA VAL A 378 -4.98 12.54 8.76
C VAL A 378 -4.51 13.83 8.09
N MET A 379 -5.37 14.39 7.24
CA MET A 379 -5.17 15.72 6.67
C MET A 379 -5.59 16.79 7.70
N LEU A 380 -4.70 17.73 7.99
CA LEU A 380 -4.94 18.87 8.89
C LEU A 380 -5.20 20.17 8.14
N ILE A 381 -4.49 20.38 7.02
CA ILE A 381 -4.60 21.58 6.18
C ILE A 381 -4.72 21.12 4.73
N ASP A 382 -5.69 21.67 4.00
CA ASP A 382 -5.87 21.41 2.56
C ASP A 382 -6.41 22.66 1.87
N GLU A 383 -5.49 23.55 1.53
CA GLU A 383 -5.74 24.85 0.94
C GLU A 383 -5.17 24.93 -0.48
N ALA A 384 -5.71 25.84 -1.30
CA ALA A 384 -5.27 26.01 -2.69
C ALA A 384 -3.91 26.73 -2.82
N GLN A 385 -3.53 27.51 -1.81
CA GLN A 385 -2.32 28.33 -1.81
C GLN A 385 -1.58 28.17 -0.48
N SER A 386 -0.27 28.32 -0.51
CA SER A 386 0.55 28.27 0.70
C SER A 386 0.38 29.50 1.55
N ALA A 387 0.19 29.29 2.85
CA ALA A 387 0.17 30.34 3.86
C ALA A 387 0.98 29.93 5.11
N PRO A 388 1.42 30.91 5.93
CA PRO A 388 1.96 30.61 7.25
C PRO A 388 0.87 30.06 8.15
N HIS A 389 1.12 28.90 8.76
CA HIS A 389 0.23 28.27 9.73
C HIS A 389 0.95 27.97 11.04
N THR A 390 0.18 27.92 12.13
CA THR A 390 0.61 27.37 13.42
C THR A 390 -0.29 26.22 13.84
N VAL A 391 0.31 25.06 14.08
CA VAL A 391 -0.35 23.87 14.60
C VAL A 391 -0.05 23.74 16.09
N GLN A 392 -1.06 23.42 16.88
CA GLN A 392 -0.90 23.08 18.29
C GLN A 392 -1.56 21.75 18.60
N ILE A 393 -0.88 20.88 19.34
CA ILE A 393 -1.40 19.58 19.78
C ILE A 393 -1.27 19.51 21.30
N LYS A 394 -2.39 19.30 21.98
CA LYS A 394 -2.44 19.14 23.44
C LYS A 394 -3.34 17.98 23.82
N MET A 395 -3.10 17.37 24.98
CA MET A 395 -4.01 16.37 25.52
C MET A 395 -5.39 16.99 25.74
N ALA A 396 -6.43 16.21 25.45
CA ALA A 396 -7.82 16.61 25.68
C ALA A 396 -8.12 16.70 27.19
N GLN A 397 -9.15 17.47 27.54
CA GLN A 397 -9.58 17.56 28.94
C GLN A 397 -9.98 16.18 29.47
N GLY A 398 -9.39 15.76 30.59
CA GLY A 398 -9.60 14.47 31.23
C GLY A 398 -8.64 13.36 30.76
N ASP A 399 -7.79 13.62 29.77
CA ASP A 399 -6.77 12.70 29.26
C ASP A 399 -5.34 13.24 29.48
N GLU A 400 -5.16 14.23 30.37
CA GLU A 400 -3.85 14.87 30.59
C GLU A 400 -2.80 13.94 31.20
N ASP A 401 -3.23 12.87 31.88
CA ASP A 401 -2.39 11.80 32.45
C ASP A 401 -2.18 10.61 31.49
N LYS A 402 -2.64 10.75 30.23
CA LYS A 402 -2.53 9.71 29.21
C LYS A 402 -1.42 9.99 28.21
N ALA A 403 -0.98 8.94 27.53
CA ALA A 403 0.00 9.04 26.47
C ALA A 403 -0.63 9.43 25.12
N PHE A 404 0.16 10.06 24.26
CA PHE A 404 -0.17 10.27 22.84
C PHE A 404 1.12 10.43 22.04
N THR A 405 1.20 9.80 20.87
CA THR A 405 2.42 9.77 20.05
C THR A 405 2.16 10.31 18.65
N ILE A 406 2.90 11.36 18.30
CA ILE A 406 2.98 11.95 16.97
C ILE A 406 4.19 11.30 16.27
N LEU A 407 3.94 10.65 15.15
CA LEU A 407 4.94 9.85 14.45
C LEU A 407 5.68 10.63 13.36
N ALA A 408 4.97 11.49 12.63
CA ALA A 408 5.55 12.32 11.58
C ALA A 408 4.54 13.39 11.13
N PHE A 409 5.04 14.35 10.36
CA PHE A 409 4.22 15.22 9.52
C PHE A 409 4.66 15.10 8.06
N GLY A 410 3.73 15.35 7.14
CA GLY A 410 4.03 15.55 5.73
C GLY A 410 3.38 16.84 5.25
N TYR A 411 4.07 17.65 4.46
CA TYR A 411 3.56 18.96 4.04
C TYR A 411 3.86 19.23 2.57
N ALA A 412 3.05 20.06 1.92
CA ALA A 412 3.31 20.56 0.57
C ALA A 412 3.19 22.09 0.53
N ARG A 413 4.04 22.73 -0.28
CA ARG A 413 4.05 24.19 -0.49
C ARG A 413 3.45 24.62 -1.83
#